data_AF-A0A7R9QEC1-F1
#
_entry.id   AF-A0A7R9QEC1-F1
#
_cell.length_a   1.000
_cell.length_b   1.000
_cell.length_c   1.000
_cell.angle_alpha   90.00
_cell.angle_beta   90.00
_cell.angle_gamma   90.00
#
_symmetry.space_group_name_H-M   'P 1'
#
loop_
_entity.id
_entity.type
_entity.pdbx_description
1 polymer ?
#
loop_
_entity_poly.entity_id
_entity_poly.type
_entity_poly.pdbx_seq_one_letter_code
_entity_poly.pdbx_strand_id
1 'polypeptide(L)'
;EGCFSIYDIDEDGFITTEEMGNVIKAIFRRRGLRLDIESKVQEIFNRMDVNKDGVLSKEEFIRGFKTDPQILSALVAEQCSTTTDQTVRNNNNDRNSLTK
;
A
#
# COMPACT_ATOMS: atom_id res chain seq x y z
N GLU A 1 6.62 6.05 8.75
CA GLU A 1 6.80 5.06 7.68
C GLU A 1 5.55 5.00 6.80
N GLY A 2 5.60 5.68 5.65
CA GLY A 2 4.45 5.89 4.76
C GLY A 2 4.39 4.87 3.62
N CYS A 3 3.29 4.87 2.87
CA CYS A 3 3.04 3.87 1.83
C CYS A 3 4.09 3.82 0.71
N PHE A 4 4.91 4.87 0.55
CA PHE A 4 6.00 4.95 -0.41
C PHE A 4 7.01 3.80 -0.26
N SER A 5 7.44 3.51 0.97
CA SER A 5 8.43 2.45 1.29
C SER A 5 7.91 1.03 1.06
N ILE A 6 6.60 0.87 0.81
CA ILE A 6 6.02 -0.43 0.47
C ILE A 6 6.22 -0.73 -1.03
N TYR A 7 6.38 0.31 -1.84
CA TYR A 7 6.60 0.19 -3.29
C TYR A 7 8.06 0.27 -3.67
N ASP A 8 8.84 1.09 -2.97
CA ASP A 8 10.28 1.24 -3.12
C ASP A 8 10.98 0.04 -2.45
N ILE A 9 11.36 -0.97 -3.25
CA ILE A 9 11.88 -2.26 -2.79
C ILE A 9 13.36 -2.14 -2.43
N ASP A 10 14.12 -1.38 -3.22
CA ASP A 10 15.54 -1.14 -3.00
C ASP A 10 15.84 0.10 -2.14
N GLU A 11 14.80 0.82 -1.70
CA GLU A 11 14.87 1.97 -0.81
C GLU A 11 15.74 3.10 -1.38
N ASP A 12 15.71 3.27 -2.71
CA ASP A 12 16.51 4.27 -3.42
C ASP A 12 15.82 5.65 -3.48
N GLY A 13 14.56 5.72 -3.05
CA GLY A 13 13.75 6.94 -3.05
C GLY A 13 12.97 7.17 -4.34
N PHE A 14 13.00 6.20 -5.27
CA PHE A 14 12.28 6.18 -6.53
C PHE A 14 11.47 4.87 -6.63
N ILE A 15 10.45 4.87 -7.48
CA ILE A 15 9.68 3.65 -7.74
C ILE A 15 9.68 3.41 -9.24
N THR A 16 10.33 2.35 -9.67
CA THR A 16 10.39 1.93 -11.06
C THR A 16 9.09 1.23 -11.49
N THR A 17 8.88 1.16 -12.81
CA THR A 17 7.79 0.36 -13.40
C THR A 17 7.82 -1.10 -12.96
N GLU A 18 9.01 -1.66 -12.79
CA GLU A 18 9.21 -3.06 -12.39
C GLU A 18 8.79 -3.30 -10.93
N GLU A 19 9.22 -2.44 -10.02
CA GLU A 19 8.85 -2.53 -8.60
C GLU A 19 7.34 -2.34 -8.40
N MET A 20 6.77 -1.34 -9.08
CA MET A 20 5.33 -1.12 -9.06
C MET A 20 4.59 -2.33 -9.62
N GLY A 21 5.06 -2.91 -10.73
CA GLY A 21 4.52 -4.15 -11.28
C GLY A 21 4.58 -5.33 -10.31
N ASN A 22 5.71 -5.51 -9.62
CA ASN A 22 5.91 -6.59 -8.66
C ASN A 22 4.97 -6.51 -7.46
N VAL A 23 4.81 -5.32 -6.87
CA VAL A 23 3.91 -5.10 -5.74
C VAL A 23 2.46 -5.30 -6.15
N ILE A 24 2.05 -4.70 -7.27
CA ILE A 24 0.69 -4.86 -7.81
C ILE A 24 0.42 -6.34 -8.10
N LYS A 25 1.33 -7.03 -8.78
CA LYS A 25 1.19 -8.46 -9.09
C LYS A 25 1.08 -9.31 -7.83
N ALA A 26 1.81 -9.00 -6.76
CA ALA A 26 1.71 -9.70 -5.49
C ALA A 26 0.32 -9.54 -4.84
N ILE A 27 -0.24 -8.32 -4.85
CA ILE A 27 -1.58 -8.03 -4.30
C ILE A 27 -2.67 -8.74 -5.11
N PHE A 28 -2.62 -8.65 -6.45
CA PHE A 28 -3.63 -9.28 -7.31
C PHE A 28 -3.58 -10.81 -7.24
N ARG A 29 -2.37 -11.39 -7.14
CA ARG A 29 -2.19 -12.83 -6.89
C ARG A 29 -2.84 -13.25 -5.57
N ARG A 30 -2.67 -12.46 -4.50
CA ARG A 30 -3.33 -12.71 -3.20
C ARG A 30 -4.85 -12.64 -3.32
N ARG A 31 -5.37 -11.72 -4.13
CA ARG A 31 -6.82 -11.55 -4.37
C ARG A 31 -7.43 -12.57 -5.34
N GLY A 32 -6.61 -13.40 -5.99
CA GLY A 32 -7.08 -14.38 -6.98
C GLY A 32 -7.60 -13.75 -8.28
N LEU A 33 -7.31 -12.47 -8.52
CA LEU A 33 -7.76 -11.76 -9.72
C LEU A 33 -6.77 -11.99 -10.86
N ARG A 34 -7.25 -12.59 -11.95
CA ARG A 34 -6.51 -12.72 -13.22
C ARG A 34 -6.89 -11.55 -14.11
N LEU A 35 -6.22 -10.42 -13.91
CA LEU A 35 -6.37 -9.23 -14.72
C LEU A 35 -5.04 -8.93 -15.44
N ASP A 36 -5.11 -8.18 -16.53
CA ASP A 36 -3.96 -7.61 -17.25
C ASP A 36 -3.26 -6.57 -16.37
N ILE A 37 -2.50 -7.08 -15.40
CA ILE A 37 -1.76 -6.27 -14.42
C ILE A 37 -0.77 -5.37 -15.15
N GLU A 38 -0.07 -5.87 -16.17
CA GLU A 38 0.92 -5.11 -16.93
C GLU A 38 0.32 -3.88 -17.60
N SER A 39 -0.81 -4.04 -18.30
CA SER A 39 -1.52 -2.91 -18.92
C SER A 39 -1.99 -1.89 -17.88
N LYS A 40 -2.47 -2.36 -16.72
CA LYS A 40 -2.95 -1.46 -15.67
C LYS A 40 -1.81 -0.72 -14.98
N VAL A 41 -0.71 -1.41 -14.70
CA VAL A 41 0.52 -0.82 -14.16
C VAL A 41 1.03 0.27 -15.10
N GLN A 42 1.14 -0.02 -16.40
CA GLN A 42 1.60 0.97 -17.37
C GLN A 42 0.68 2.18 -17.49
N GLU A 43 -0.64 1.99 -17.47
CA GLU A 43 -1.60 3.10 -17.51
C GLU A 43 -1.45 4.00 -16.29
N ILE A 44 -1.34 3.40 -15.10
CA ILE A 44 -1.17 4.13 -13.84
C ILE A 44 0.17 4.85 -13.82
N PHE A 45 1.23 4.14 -14.19
CA PHE A 45 2.58 4.65 -14.21
C PHE A 45 2.68 5.88 -15.11
N ASN A 46 2.23 5.78 -16.37
CA ASN A 46 2.23 6.91 -17.30
C ASN A 46 1.39 8.11 -16.83
N ARG A 47 0.41 7.91 -15.95
CA ARG A 47 -0.43 8.98 -15.41
C ARG A 47 0.20 9.66 -14.20
N MET A 48 1.04 8.93 -13.46
CA MET A 48 1.75 9.44 -12.30
C MET A 48 3.13 10.02 -12.65
N ASP A 49 3.79 9.43 -13.64
CA ASP A 49 5.08 9.83 -14.20
C ASP A 49 4.86 11.08 -15.09
N VAL A 50 4.98 12.25 -14.47
CA VAL A 50 4.68 13.54 -15.12
C VAL A 50 5.85 13.97 -15.99
N ASN A 51 7.07 13.73 -15.51
CA ASN A 51 8.30 14.09 -16.21
C ASN A 51 8.69 13.05 -17.28
N LYS A 52 8.08 11.86 -17.27
CA LYS A 52 8.33 10.74 -18.19
C LYS A 52 9.76 10.25 -18.17
N ASP A 53 10.36 10.25 -16.99
CA ASP A 53 11.73 9.75 -16.79
C ASP A 53 11.78 8.22 -16.59
N GLY A 54 10.61 7.56 -16.47
CA GLY A 54 10.53 6.12 -16.28
C GLY A 54 10.65 5.68 -14.82
N VAL A 55 10.69 6.62 -13.87
CA VAL A 55 10.65 6.38 -12.43
C VAL A 55 9.61 7.29 -11.77
N LEU A 56 9.13 6.92 -10.58
CA LEU A 56 8.24 7.77 -9.80
C LEU A 56 8.99 8.33 -8.61
N SER A 57 9.24 9.63 -8.65
CA SER A 57 9.78 10.35 -7.50
C SER A 57 8.75 10.43 -6.38
N LYS A 58 9.20 10.58 -5.13
CA LYS A 58 8.30 10.79 -3.97
C LYS A 58 7.27 11.90 -4.17
N GLU A 59 7.66 12.99 -4.85
CA GLU A 59 6.77 14.10 -5.18
C GLU A 59 5.68 13.71 -6.18
N GLU A 60 6.05 12.98 -7.24
CA GLU A 60 5.14 12.48 -8.26
C GLU A 60 4.18 11.44 -7.68
N PHE A 61 4.69 10.58 -6.80
CA PHE A 61 3.89 9.66 -6.03
C PHE A 61 2.83 10.41 -5.23
N ILE A 62 3.21 11.35 -4.34
CA ILE A 62 2.25 12.12 -3.54
C ILE A 62 1.24 12.88 -4.41
N ARG A 63 1.68 13.43 -5.54
CA ARG A 63 0.81 14.13 -6.50
C ARG A 63 -0.17 13.18 -7.18
N GLY A 64 0.28 12.01 -7.58
CA GLY A 64 -0.55 10.92 -8.09
C GLY A 64 -1.61 10.49 -7.08
N PHE A 65 -1.21 10.31 -5.81
CA PHE A 65 -2.12 10.02 -4.68
C PHE A 65 -3.24 11.04 -4.52
N LYS A 66 -2.93 12.32 -4.68
CA LYS A 66 -3.94 13.39 -4.59
C LYS A 66 -4.87 13.43 -5.80
N THR A 67 -4.35 13.05 -6.96
CA THR A 67 -5.08 13.17 -8.23
C THR A 67 -6.03 12.01 -8.46
N ASP A 68 -5.65 10.79 -8.06
CA ASP A 68 -6.46 9.60 -8.27
C ASP A 68 -6.40 8.63 -7.07
N PRO A 69 -7.16 8.92 -6.00
CA PRO A 69 -7.10 8.14 -4.77
C PRO A 69 -7.62 6.71 -4.93
N GLN A 70 -8.41 6.42 -5.97
CA GLN A 70 -8.95 5.07 -6.20
C GLN A 70 -7.88 4.09 -6.69
N ILE A 71 -6.98 4.56 -7.55
CA ILE A 71 -5.90 3.76 -8.13
C ILE A 71 -4.98 3.26 -7.02
N LEU A 72 -4.63 4.14 -6.09
CA LEU A 72 -3.69 3.83 -5.03
C LEU A 72 -4.39 3.24 -3.82
N SER A 73 -5.63 3.64 -3.50
CA SER A 73 -6.39 2.95 -2.45
C SER A 73 -6.58 1.47 -2.77
N ALA A 74 -6.73 1.07 -4.03
CA ALA A 74 -6.78 -0.34 -4.41
C ALA A 74 -5.47 -1.10 -4.13
N LEU A 75 -4.34 -0.39 -4.13
CA LEU A 75 -3.00 -0.93 -3.94
C LEU A 75 -2.52 -0.84 -2.48
N VAL A 76 -2.97 0.18 -1.75
CA VAL A 76 -2.60 0.51 -0.35
C VAL A 76 -3.56 -0.10 0.67
N ALA A 77 -4.75 -0.55 0.24
CA ALA A 77 -5.84 -0.99 1.11
C ALA A 77 -5.47 -2.11 2.11
N GLU A 78 -4.34 -2.79 1.97
CA GLU A 78 -3.95 -3.86 2.90
C GLU A 78 -2.84 -3.52 3.90
N GLN A 79 -2.16 -2.36 3.79
CA GLN A 79 -1.01 -2.05 4.67
C GLN A 79 -1.17 -0.77 5.50
N CYS A 80 -2.22 0.03 5.32
CA CYS A 80 -2.53 1.14 6.22
C CYS A 80 -3.37 0.71 7.46
N SER A 81 -3.63 -0.59 7.66
CA SER A 81 -4.43 -1.09 8.80
C SER A 81 -3.67 -2.01 9.78
N THR A 82 -2.37 -2.24 9.61
CA THR A 82 -1.58 -3.09 10.53
C THR A 82 -0.54 -2.30 11.33
N THR A 83 -0.96 -1.16 11.87
CA THR A 83 -0.58 -0.82 13.25
C THR A 83 -1.87 -0.79 14.08
N THR A 84 -2.38 -1.98 14.36
CA THR A 84 -3.08 -2.18 15.64
C THR A 84 -2.06 -2.80 16.58
N ASP A 85 -0.98 -2.08 16.90
CA ASP A 85 -0.21 -2.43 18.08
C ASP A 85 -0.63 -1.50 19.22
N GLN A 86 -1.62 -1.98 19.96
CA GLN A 86 -1.77 -1.76 21.39
C GLN A 86 -2.71 -2.85 21.92
N THR A 87 -2.12 -3.97 22.36
CA THR A 87 -2.04 -4.33 23.77
C THR A 87 -2.90 -3.47 24.72
N VAL A 88 -4.24 -3.53 24.66
CA VAL A 88 -5.13 -3.39 25.82
C VAL A 88 -6.39 -4.22 25.59
N ARG A 89 -6.35 -5.49 25.99
CA ARG A 89 -7.49 -6.16 26.64
C ARG A 89 -6.97 -7.20 27.62
N ASN A 90 -6.25 -6.70 28.62
CA ASN A 90 -6.27 -7.33 29.94
C ASN A 90 -7.61 -6.95 30.59
N ASN A 91 -8.70 -7.60 30.15
CA ASN A 91 -9.98 -7.51 30.84
C ASN A 91 -9.99 -8.59 31.91
N ASN A 92 -9.57 -8.17 33.09
CA ASN A 92 -9.97 -8.74 34.37
C ASN A 92 -11.47 -9.04 34.32
N ASN A 93 -11.82 -10.31 34.19
CA ASN A 93 -13.12 -10.80 34.56
C ASN A 93 -12.92 -11.90 35.61
N ASP A 94 -13.37 -11.54 36.81
CA ASP A 94 -13.91 -12.44 37.82
C ASP A 94 -12.91 -13.27 38.64
N ARG A 95 -12.53 -12.71 39.79
CA ARG A 95 -13.00 -13.22 41.09
C ARG A 95 -12.39 -12.43 42.26
N ASN A 96 -13.15 -11.48 42.79
CA ASN A 96 -13.36 -11.49 44.24
C ASN A 96 -14.74 -10.91 44.59
N SER A 97 -15.35 -11.55 45.58
CA SER A 97 -16.52 -11.12 46.33
C SER A 97 -17.88 -11.38 45.68
N LEU A 98 -18.31 -12.64 45.74
CA LEU A 98 -19.70 -12.90 46.11
C LEU A 98 -19.76 -12.97 47.63
N THR A 99 -20.55 -12.06 48.17
CA THR A 99 -21.06 -11.99 49.53
C THR A 99 -21.73 -13.30 49.95
N LYS A 100 -21.19 -13.95 50.99
CA LYS A 100 -21.91 -14.45 52.18
C LYS A 100 -20.93 -14.95 53.23
#